data_AF-A0A0F0LFD2-F1
#
_entry.id   AF-A0A0F0LFD2-F1
#
_cell.length_a   1.000
_cell.length_b   1.000
_cell.length_c   1.000
_cell.angle_alpha   90.00
_cell.angle_beta   90.00
_cell.angle_gamma   90.00
#
_symmetry.space_group_name_H-M   'P 1'
#
loop_
_entity.id
_entity.type
_entity.pdbx_description
1 polymer ?
#
loop_
_entity_poly.entity_id
_entity_poly.type
_entity_poly.pdbx_seq_one_letter_code
_entity_poly.pdbx_strand_id
1 'polypeptide(L)'
;MTHPPLITLAESELPALKASMRDLQVATSAYYAHTAGAGSAEDQATSVRSFLSAAQVLNDLLTKSAADKAAYAALFKEAAPGTELISAVKYVRNVSQHVLHVVRPSKTFRIVGGDLGFRGYMDWDEVPDDVHDQLHKGTQNLRHNYRAHLEGREVMGTMLAGLRFFASLHPDIVHRDRRGEWTGFPLMSQPGMSPPLHPEEPADQTVAWEWLNARVPNGDCRVISAQITVDGTVYVCGDTFIDRLTFTPFVETADQVNRDITASFPYFTATTHEHVVDCTSEFPEARQSRVLRATHDVAMWATPVDVLESGADWGRDADTGEGRGLVLTESREGVLGFSAYLIRRARRLNALVPPR
;
A
#
# COMPACT_ATOMS: atom_id res chain seq x y z
N MET A 1 13.06 6.97 8.57
CA MET A 1 13.83 8.24 8.49
C MET A 1 13.10 9.15 7.53
N THR A 2 12.66 10.32 7.98
CA THR A 2 12.06 11.33 7.09
C THR A 2 13.18 12.10 6.41
N HIS A 3 13.26 12.02 5.09
CA HIS A 3 14.12 12.92 4.32
C HIS A 3 13.62 14.36 4.50
N PRO A 4 14.52 15.36 4.55
CA PRO A 4 14.09 16.75 4.57
C PRO A 4 13.25 17.04 3.32
N PRO A 5 12.21 17.88 3.44
CA PRO A 5 11.37 18.23 2.31
C PRO A 5 12.21 18.92 1.22
N LEU A 6 11.93 18.62 -0.04
CA LEU A 6 12.62 19.20 -1.20
C LEU A 6 12.11 20.61 -1.56
N ILE A 7 10.93 20.97 -1.06
CA ILE A 7 10.32 22.30 -1.24
C ILE A 7 9.70 22.78 0.07
N THR A 8 9.53 24.09 0.22
CA THR A 8 8.80 24.67 1.35
C THR A 8 7.35 24.96 0.96
N LEU A 9 6.39 24.57 1.79
CA LEU A 9 4.97 24.84 1.58
C LEU A 9 4.41 25.66 2.73
N ALA A 10 3.59 26.66 2.41
CA ALA A 10 2.81 27.38 3.40
C ALA A 10 1.60 26.55 3.85
N GLU A 11 1.18 26.70 5.11
CA GLU A 11 0.04 25.95 5.67
C GLU A 11 -1.25 26.16 4.86
N SER A 12 -1.44 27.36 4.28
CA SER A 12 -2.59 27.68 3.43
C SER A 12 -2.65 26.91 2.11
N GLU A 13 -1.53 26.35 1.65
CA GLU A 13 -1.43 25.61 0.38
C GLU A 13 -1.73 24.12 0.57
N LEU A 14 -1.48 23.60 1.77
CA LEU A 14 -1.64 22.18 2.09
C LEU A 14 -3.04 21.63 1.81
N PRO A 15 -4.17 22.32 2.08
CA PRO A 15 -5.49 21.74 1.83
C PRO A 15 -5.72 21.35 0.36
N ALA A 16 -5.33 22.22 -0.58
CA ALA A 16 -5.50 21.95 -2.01
C ALA A 16 -4.55 20.85 -2.50
N LEU A 17 -3.29 20.89 -2.05
CA LEU A 17 -2.28 19.87 -2.38
C LEU A 17 -2.67 18.50 -1.83
N LYS A 18 -3.12 18.42 -0.57
CA LYS A 18 -3.64 17.19 0.06
C LYS A 18 -4.85 16.64 -0.67
N ALA A 19 -5.79 17.49 -1.09
CA ALA A 19 -6.95 17.04 -1.86
C ALA A 19 -6.54 16.39 -3.19
N SER A 20 -5.65 17.03 -3.96
CA SER A 20 -5.16 16.45 -5.22
C SER A 20 -4.31 15.19 -5.00
N MET A 21 -3.53 15.13 -3.92
CA MET A 21 -2.79 13.92 -3.54
C MET A 21 -3.75 12.78 -3.15
N ARG A 22 -4.86 13.07 -2.47
CA ARG A 22 -5.91 12.10 -2.17
C ARG A 22 -6.50 11.50 -3.45
N ASP A 23 -6.83 12.33 -4.43
CA ASP A 23 -7.39 11.85 -5.70
C ASP A 23 -6.39 10.95 -6.44
N LEU A 24 -5.10 11.29 -6.37
CA LEU A 24 -4.02 10.48 -6.93
C LEU A 24 -3.92 9.12 -6.23
N GLN A 25 -3.92 9.11 -4.89
CA GLN A 25 -3.87 7.90 -4.07
C GLN A 25 -5.07 6.99 -4.32
N VAL A 26 -6.29 7.55 -4.36
CA VAL A 26 -7.53 6.80 -4.63
C VAL A 26 -7.53 6.18 -6.02
N ALA A 27 -7.09 6.92 -7.04
CA ALA A 27 -6.97 6.37 -8.40
C ALA A 27 -5.96 5.21 -8.47
N THR A 28 -4.85 5.32 -7.73
CA THR A 28 -3.84 4.26 -7.65
C THR A 28 -4.37 3.01 -6.93
N SER A 29 -5.05 3.16 -5.79
CA SER A 29 -5.62 2.01 -5.09
C SER A 29 -6.75 1.34 -5.87
N ALA A 30 -7.59 2.14 -6.57
CA ALA A 30 -8.64 1.64 -7.43
C ALA A 30 -8.08 0.81 -8.61
N TYR A 31 -7.02 1.31 -9.28
CA TYR A 31 -6.35 0.55 -10.34
C TYR A 31 -5.95 -0.85 -9.85
N TYR A 32 -5.30 -0.93 -8.68
CA TYR A 32 -4.87 -2.19 -8.12
C TYR A 32 -6.03 -3.12 -7.73
N ALA A 33 -7.12 -2.56 -7.20
CA ALA A 33 -8.33 -3.35 -6.92
C ALA A 33 -8.91 -3.98 -8.20
N HIS A 34 -8.86 -3.26 -9.33
CA HIS A 34 -9.30 -3.77 -10.63
C HIS A 34 -8.38 -4.85 -11.22
N THR A 35 -7.13 -4.98 -10.76
CA THR A 35 -6.27 -6.14 -11.14
C THR A 35 -6.68 -7.42 -10.40
N ALA A 36 -7.30 -7.28 -9.22
CA ALA A 36 -7.71 -8.37 -8.33
C ALA A 36 -8.96 -9.15 -8.80
N GLY A 37 -9.85 -8.48 -9.54
CA GLY A 37 -11.19 -8.96 -9.86
C GLY A 37 -11.43 -9.22 -11.36
N ALA A 38 -12.69 -9.46 -11.72
CA ALA A 38 -13.18 -9.49 -13.11
C ALA A 38 -13.27 -8.08 -13.73
N GLY A 39 -12.48 -7.13 -13.21
CA GLY A 39 -12.45 -5.75 -13.70
C GLY A 39 -12.12 -5.76 -15.18
N SER A 40 -12.89 -5.00 -15.95
CA SER A 40 -12.65 -4.90 -17.38
C SER A 40 -11.36 -4.11 -17.61
N ALA A 41 -10.76 -4.29 -18.78
CA ALA A 41 -9.66 -3.44 -19.22
C ALA A 41 -10.01 -1.93 -19.15
N GLU A 42 -11.30 -1.61 -19.27
CA GLU A 42 -11.81 -0.25 -19.21
C GLU A 42 -11.82 0.33 -17.79
N ASP A 43 -12.08 -0.49 -16.76
CA ASP A 43 -12.03 -0.04 -15.37
C ASP A 43 -10.60 0.33 -14.96
N GLN A 44 -9.65 -0.51 -15.37
CA GLN A 44 -8.22 -0.22 -15.21
C GLN A 44 -7.81 1.05 -15.97
N ALA A 45 -8.24 1.20 -17.23
CA ALA A 45 -7.96 2.41 -18.02
C ALA A 45 -8.59 3.68 -17.41
N THR A 46 -9.78 3.57 -16.80
CA THR A 46 -10.45 4.67 -16.09
C THR A 46 -9.63 5.14 -14.89
N SER A 47 -9.11 4.20 -14.11
CA SER A 47 -8.24 4.51 -12.96
C SER A 47 -6.94 5.18 -13.42
N VAL A 48 -6.36 4.73 -14.54
CA VAL A 48 -5.17 5.38 -15.14
C VAL A 48 -5.45 6.82 -15.57
N ARG A 49 -6.57 7.07 -16.27
CA ARG A 49 -6.95 8.45 -16.66
C ARG A 49 -7.19 9.35 -15.45
N SER A 50 -7.78 8.80 -14.39
CA SER A 50 -8.01 9.51 -13.12
C SER A 50 -6.67 9.88 -12.47
N PHE A 51 -5.72 8.94 -12.42
CA PHE A 51 -4.37 9.18 -11.93
C PHE A 51 -3.64 10.26 -12.74
N LEU A 52 -3.63 10.17 -14.07
CA LEU A 52 -2.99 11.16 -14.94
C LEU A 52 -3.57 12.57 -14.74
N SER A 53 -4.89 12.66 -14.54
CA SER A 53 -5.59 13.91 -14.29
C SER A 53 -5.22 14.49 -12.92
N ALA A 54 -5.26 13.69 -11.86
CA ALA A 54 -4.90 14.11 -10.51
C ALA A 54 -3.42 14.52 -10.41
N ALA A 55 -2.51 13.75 -11.03
CA ALA A 55 -1.09 14.05 -11.08
C ALA A 55 -0.83 15.40 -11.76
N GLN A 56 -1.55 15.69 -12.85
CA GLN A 56 -1.45 16.97 -13.52
C GLN A 56 -1.95 18.12 -12.64
N VAL A 57 -3.09 17.96 -11.96
CA VAL A 57 -3.62 19.01 -11.07
C VAL A 57 -2.60 19.31 -9.97
N LEU A 58 -2.07 18.28 -9.32
CA LEU A 58 -1.05 18.44 -8.30
C LEU A 58 0.22 19.12 -8.85
N ASN A 59 0.71 18.68 -10.01
CA ASN A 59 1.86 19.28 -10.67
C ASN A 59 1.61 20.75 -11.07
N ASP A 60 0.40 21.10 -11.50
CA ASP A 60 0.02 22.47 -11.84
C ASP A 60 -0.04 23.37 -10.60
N LEU A 61 -0.59 22.89 -9.50
CA LEU A 61 -0.58 23.60 -8.22
C LEU A 61 0.85 23.92 -7.78
N LEU A 62 1.74 22.93 -7.84
CA LEU A 62 3.16 23.08 -7.48
C LEU A 62 3.92 24.01 -8.45
N THR A 63 3.59 23.99 -9.74
CA THR A 63 4.29 24.80 -10.76
C THR A 63 3.82 26.25 -10.79
N LYS A 64 2.51 26.49 -10.60
CA LYS A 64 1.88 27.79 -10.88
C LYS A 64 1.50 28.53 -9.61
N SER A 65 1.01 27.81 -8.61
CA SER A 65 0.34 28.37 -7.44
C SER A 65 1.19 28.34 -6.18
N ALA A 66 2.08 27.36 -6.03
CA ALA A 66 2.93 27.24 -4.84
C ALA A 66 3.86 28.44 -4.66
N ALA A 67 4.06 28.88 -3.42
CA ALA A 67 4.98 29.93 -3.04
C ALA A 67 6.42 29.57 -3.45
N ASP A 68 6.81 28.31 -3.23
CA ASP A 68 8.12 27.77 -3.58
C ASP A 68 8.15 27.08 -4.97
N LYS A 69 7.36 27.58 -5.92
CA LYS A 69 7.37 27.10 -7.31
C LYS A 69 8.75 27.19 -7.98
N ALA A 70 9.62 28.08 -7.51
CA ALA A 70 10.98 28.22 -8.01
C ALA A 70 11.84 27.01 -7.64
N ALA A 71 11.81 26.54 -6.38
CA ALA A 71 12.49 25.31 -5.99
C ALA A 71 11.89 24.10 -6.71
N TYR A 72 10.56 24.02 -6.80
CA TYR A 72 9.91 22.94 -7.56
C TYR A 72 10.38 22.90 -9.03
N ALA A 73 10.47 24.06 -9.69
CA ALA A 73 10.97 24.14 -11.07
C ALA A 73 12.47 23.82 -11.18
N ALA A 74 13.27 24.10 -10.14
CA ALA A 74 14.70 23.76 -10.10
C ALA A 74 14.92 22.23 -10.14
N LEU A 75 14.06 21.45 -9.48
CA LEU A 75 14.14 19.98 -9.49
C LEU A 75 14.17 19.41 -10.93
N PHE A 76 13.37 19.97 -11.84
CA PHE A 76 13.34 19.54 -13.24
C PHE A 76 14.56 20.00 -14.05
N LYS A 77 15.16 21.14 -13.68
CA LYS A 77 16.39 21.63 -14.33
C LYS A 77 17.60 20.80 -13.90
N GLU A 78 17.61 20.35 -12.65
CA GLU A 78 18.68 19.56 -12.06
C GLU A 78 18.51 18.05 -12.28
N ALA A 79 17.44 17.64 -12.96
CA ALA A 79 17.08 16.23 -13.15
C ALA A 79 17.07 15.44 -11.83
N ALA A 80 16.42 16.01 -10.81
CA ALA A 80 16.25 15.33 -9.52
C ALA A 80 15.49 14.00 -9.73
N PRO A 81 15.85 12.92 -9.00
CA PRO A 81 15.25 11.60 -9.20
C PRO A 81 13.71 11.64 -9.16
N GLY A 82 13.08 11.12 -10.22
CA GLY A 82 11.62 11.03 -10.35
C GLY A 82 10.98 12.18 -11.12
N THR A 83 11.72 13.26 -11.40
CA THR A 83 11.21 14.35 -12.26
C THR A 83 11.02 13.90 -13.72
N GLU A 84 11.78 12.90 -14.19
CA GLU A 84 11.59 12.31 -15.52
C GLU A 84 10.26 11.56 -15.60
N LEU A 85 9.87 10.88 -14.51
CA LEU A 85 8.58 10.21 -14.42
C LEU A 85 7.41 11.20 -14.49
N ILE A 86 7.49 12.34 -13.78
CA ILE A 86 6.45 13.38 -13.86
C ILE A 86 6.40 14.01 -15.25
N SER A 87 7.56 14.20 -15.88
CA SER A 87 7.65 14.64 -17.28
C SER A 87 6.99 13.64 -18.25
N ALA A 88 7.17 12.34 -18.02
CA ALA A 88 6.54 11.28 -18.78
C ALA A 88 5.01 11.23 -18.58
N VAL A 89 4.54 11.37 -17.33
CA VAL A 89 3.11 11.47 -16.99
C VAL A 89 2.47 12.66 -17.68
N LYS A 90 3.14 13.82 -17.69
CA LYS A 90 2.70 15.02 -18.40
C LYS A 90 2.61 14.80 -19.91
N TYR A 91 3.57 14.09 -20.51
CA TYR A 91 3.51 13.73 -21.94
C TYR A 91 2.25 12.93 -22.25
N VAL A 92 2.02 11.83 -21.53
CA VAL A 92 0.89 10.93 -21.73
C VAL A 92 -0.45 11.64 -21.56
N ARG A 93 -0.57 12.45 -20.51
CA ARG A 93 -1.77 13.26 -20.27
C ARG A 93 -2.04 14.19 -21.45
N ASN A 94 -1.02 14.86 -21.98
CA ASN A 94 -1.19 15.77 -23.10
C ASN A 94 -1.60 15.05 -24.40
N VAL A 95 -1.09 13.84 -24.64
CA VAL A 95 -1.60 12.97 -25.72
C VAL A 95 -3.09 12.73 -25.56
N SER A 96 -3.51 12.30 -24.36
CA SER A 96 -4.91 12.01 -24.06
C SER A 96 -5.83 13.22 -24.18
N GLN A 97 -5.36 14.43 -23.84
CA GLN A 97 -6.21 15.61 -23.81
C GLN A 97 -6.23 16.42 -25.11
N HIS A 98 -5.10 16.48 -25.83
CA HIS A 98 -4.96 17.40 -26.97
C HIS A 98 -5.04 16.71 -28.33
N VAL A 99 -4.77 15.41 -28.40
CA VAL A 99 -4.82 14.63 -29.65
C VAL A 99 -6.03 13.66 -29.66
N LEU A 100 -6.82 13.65 -28.57
CA LEU A 100 -7.96 12.74 -28.36
C LEU A 100 -7.60 11.25 -28.56
N HIS A 101 -6.30 10.93 -28.44
CA HIS A 101 -5.81 9.56 -28.51
C HIS A 101 -5.81 8.97 -27.10
N VAL A 102 -6.54 7.88 -26.90
CA VAL A 102 -6.60 7.21 -25.61
C VAL A 102 -5.27 6.53 -25.35
N VAL A 103 -4.42 7.15 -24.53
CA VAL A 103 -3.31 6.43 -23.91
C VAL A 103 -3.91 5.53 -22.85
N ARG A 104 -3.97 4.25 -23.20
CA ARG A 104 -4.37 3.18 -22.30
C ARG A 104 -3.15 2.32 -22.02
N PRO A 105 -3.18 1.56 -20.95
CA PRO A 105 -2.28 0.44 -20.85
C PRO A 105 -2.51 -0.56 -22.01
N SER A 106 -1.50 -1.34 -22.32
CA SER A 106 -1.50 -2.34 -23.38
C SER A 106 -2.70 -3.28 -23.27
N LYS A 107 -3.18 -3.75 -24.43
CA LYS A 107 -4.19 -4.82 -24.51
C LYS A 107 -3.63 -6.19 -24.10
N THR A 108 -2.30 -6.32 -24.05
CA THR A 108 -1.64 -7.53 -23.55
C THR A 108 -1.45 -7.42 -22.05
N PHE A 109 -1.85 -8.48 -21.36
CA PHE A 109 -1.73 -8.57 -19.91
C PHE A 109 -0.54 -9.43 -19.53
N ARG A 110 0.18 -9.03 -18.49
CA ARG A 110 0.98 -9.97 -17.70
C ARG A 110 0.03 -10.67 -16.75
N ILE A 111 -0.17 -11.97 -16.99
CA ILE A 111 -1.00 -12.80 -16.12
C ILE A 111 -0.13 -13.34 -14.99
N VAL A 112 -0.50 -13.01 -13.76
CA VAL A 112 0.11 -13.58 -12.55
C VAL A 112 -0.98 -14.31 -11.77
N GLY A 113 -0.72 -15.55 -11.34
CA GLY A 113 -1.71 -16.32 -10.58
C GLY A 113 -1.53 -17.83 -10.65
N GLY A 114 -2.53 -18.53 -10.12
CA GLY A 114 -2.59 -19.99 -9.99
C GLY A 114 -3.91 -20.42 -9.36
N ASP A 115 -3.89 -21.40 -8.46
CA ASP A 115 -5.10 -21.95 -7.81
C ASP A 115 -5.93 -20.91 -7.03
N LEU A 116 -5.31 -19.78 -6.65
CA LEU A 116 -5.97 -18.65 -5.96
C LEU A 116 -6.45 -17.53 -6.92
N GLY A 117 -6.55 -17.88 -8.21
CA GLY A 117 -7.03 -17.07 -9.31
C GLY A 117 -5.93 -16.35 -10.09
N PHE A 118 -6.31 -15.81 -11.25
CA PHE A 118 -5.44 -15.04 -12.14
C PHE A 118 -5.64 -13.53 -11.95
N ARG A 119 -4.60 -12.77 -12.26
CA ARG A 119 -4.53 -11.31 -12.18
C ARG A 119 -3.92 -10.76 -13.45
N GLY A 120 -4.53 -9.74 -14.03
CA GLY A 120 -4.03 -9.07 -15.22
C GLY A 120 -3.38 -7.74 -14.86
N TYR A 121 -2.07 -7.64 -15.05
CA TYR A 121 -1.33 -6.40 -14.96
C TYR A 121 -1.07 -5.86 -16.34
N MET A 122 -1.24 -4.55 -16.50
CA MET A 122 -1.02 -3.89 -17.78
C MET A 122 0.29 -3.12 -17.77
N ASP A 123 0.90 -3.03 -18.95
CA ASP A 123 2.06 -2.17 -19.20
C ASP A 123 1.62 -0.90 -19.94
N TRP A 124 2.37 0.19 -19.88
CA TRP A 124 2.09 1.35 -20.74
C TRP A 124 2.35 1.03 -22.21
N ASP A 125 1.38 1.34 -23.08
CA ASP A 125 1.41 1.05 -24.51
C ASP A 125 2.30 2.03 -25.29
N GLU A 126 2.71 1.71 -26.51
CA GLU A 126 3.42 2.67 -27.34
C GLU A 126 2.52 3.85 -27.73
N VAL A 127 3.08 5.06 -27.83
CA VAL A 127 2.40 6.20 -28.48
C VAL A 127 2.89 6.32 -29.92
N PRO A 128 2.01 6.09 -30.92
CA PRO A 128 2.36 6.16 -32.34
C PRO A 128 2.99 7.50 -32.76
N ASP A 129 3.88 7.45 -33.75
CA ASP A 129 4.58 8.63 -34.28
C ASP A 129 3.61 9.69 -34.83
N ASP A 130 2.55 9.27 -35.52
CA ASP A 130 1.54 10.17 -36.09
C ASP A 130 0.73 10.91 -35.01
N VAL A 131 0.47 10.26 -33.87
CA VAL A 131 -0.16 10.87 -32.70
C VAL A 131 0.82 11.85 -32.04
N HIS A 132 2.09 11.47 -31.94
CA HIS A 132 3.14 12.33 -31.38
C HIS A 132 3.34 13.62 -32.19
N ASP A 133 3.35 13.52 -33.51
CA ASP A 133 3.60 14.65 -34.42
C ASP A 133 2.50 15.72 -34.37
N GLN A 134 1.31 15.37 -33.88
CA GLN A 134 0.19 16.30 -33.67
C GLN A 134 0.33 17.14 -32.39
N LEU A 135 1.25 16.80 -31.48
CA LEU A 135 1.47 17.52 -30.23
C LEU A 135 2.20 18.85 -30.45
N HIS A 136 2.00 19.81 -29.54
CA HIS A 136 2.86 20.99 -29.49
C HIS A 136 4.32 20.62 -29.20
N LYS A 137 5.27 21.35 -29.79
CA LYS A 137 6.73 21.13 -29.66
C LYS A 137 7.22 20.94 -28.23
N GLY A 138 6.68 21.72 -27.29
CA GLY A 138 7.05 21.61 -25.87
C GLY A 138 6.69 20.24 -25.26
N THR A 139 5.56 19.65 -25.68
CA THR A 139 5.16 18.30 -25.28
C THR A 139 5.98 17.26 -26.04
N GLN A 140 6.25 17.47 -27.34
CA GLN A 140 7.06 16.53 -28.12
C GLN A 140 8.44 16.30 -27.48
N ASN A 141 9.05 17.36 -26.93
CA ASN A 141 10.32 17.27 -26.22
C ASN A 141 10.28 16.34 -24.99
N LEU A 142 9.11 15.99 -24.45
CA LEU A 142 8.97 15.09 -23.30
C LEU A 142 8.92 13.60 -23.69
N ARG A 143 8.88 13.26 -25.00
CA ARG A 143 8.72 11.87 -25.46
C ARG A 143 9.84 10.95 -24.99
N HIS A 144 11.08 11.45 -24.89
CA HIS A 144 12.20 10.65 -24.41
C HIS A 144 11.98 10.13 -22.98
N ASN A 145 11.38 10.96 -22.10
CA ASN A 145 11.02 10.55 -20.75
C ASN A 145 9.94 9.48 -20.76
N TYR A 146 8.95 9.59 -21.66
CA TYR A 146 7.92 8.57 -21.84
C TYR A 146 8.53 7.21 -22.19
N ARG A 147 9.36 7.17 -23.24
CA ARG A 147 10.03 5.97 -23.72
C ARG A 147 10.94 5.34 -22.66
N ALA A 148 11.62 6.15 -21.86
CA ALA A 148 12.56 5.65 -20.85
C ALA A 148 11.86 5.12 -19.57
N HIS A 149 10.79 5.79 -19.13
CA HIS A 149 10.24 5.60 -17.78
C HIS A 149 8.82 5.04 -17.71
N LEU A 150 8.03 5.12 -18.79
CA LEU A 150 6.66 4.59 -18.82
C LEU A 150 6.51 3.46 -19.84
N GLU A 151 6.88 3.68 -21.11
CA GLU A 151 6.65 2.71 -22.19
C GLU A 151 7.15 1.30 -21.85
N GLY A 152 6.27 0.30 -21.96
CA GLY A 152 6.57 -1.11 -21.63
C GLY A 152 6.78 -1.41 -20.13
N ARG A 153 6.64 -0.41 -19.26
CA ARG A 153 6.69 -0.59 -17.80
C ARG A 153 5.30 -0.91 -17.26
N GLU A 154 5.28 -1.68 -16.19
CA GLU A 154 4.07 -2.06 -15.48
C GLU A 154 3.43 -0.83 -14.81
N VAL A 155 2.13 -0.65 -15.00
CA VAL A 155 1.41 0.59 -14.63
C VAL A 155 1.39 0.82 -13.12
N MET A 156 1.10 -0.19 -12.31
CA MET A 156 1.01 -0.06 -10.85
C MET A 156 2.32 0.47 -10.25
N GLY A 157 3.45 -0.10 -10.66
CA GLY A 157 4.78 0.30 -10.21
C GLY A 157 5.09 1.76 -10.55
N THR A 158 4.70 2.22 -11.74
CA THR A 158 4.87 3.63 -12.13
C THR A 158 3.94 4.57 -11.32
N MET A 159 2.71 4.15 -11.00
CA MET A 159 1.80 4.92 -10.16
C MET A 159 2.34 5.06 -8.73
N LEU A 160 2.84 3.97 -8.13
CA LEU A 160 3.50 4.00 -6.82
C LEU A 160 4.75 4.89 -6.83
N ALA A 161 5.53 4.88 -7.91
CA ALA A 161 6.69 5.76 -8.06
C ALA A 161 6.28 7.24 -8.14
N GLY A 162 5.18 7.55 -8.84
CA GLY A 162 4.63 8.91 -8.88
C GLY A 162 4.18 9.41 -7.51
N LEU A 163 3.46 8.57 -6.76
CA LEU A 163 3.08 8.85 -5.37
C LEU A 163 4.29 9.12 -4.46
N ARG A 164 5.34 8.28 -4.57
CA ARG A 164 6.60 8.47 -3.83
C ARG A 164 7.29 9.78 -4.17
N PHE A 165 7.35 10.13 -5.45
CA PHE A 165 7.95 11.40 -5.87
C PHE A 165 7.21 12.59 -5.24
N PHE A 166 5.88 12.62 -5.31
CA PHE A 166 5.14 13.72 -4.70
C PHE A 166 5.37 13.77 -3.18
N ALA A 167 5.31 12.64 -2.48
CA ALA A 167 5.55 12.62 -1.04
C ALA A 167 6.97 13.02 -0.63
N SER A 168 7.98 12.84 -1.49
CA SER A 168 9.35 13.31 -1.21
C SER A 168 9.48 14.84 -1.32
N LEU A 169 8.59 15.51 -2.05
CA LEU A 169 8.58 16.97 -2.12
C LEU A 169 8.32 17.57 -0.75
N HIS A 170 7.26 17.10 -0.08
CA HIS A 170 6.91 17.50 1.27
C HIS A 170 5.96 16.46 1.89
N PRO A 171 6.27 15.85 3.04
CA PRO A 171 5.48 14.74 3.58
C PRO A 171 4.04 15.13 3.92
N ASP A 172 3.80 16.39 4.29
CA ASP A 172 2.45 16.85 4.62
C ASP A 172 1.51 16.96 3.42
N ILE A 173 1.95 16.80 2.17
CA ILE A 173 0.97 16.73 1.06
C ILE A 173 0.25 15.39 1.03
N VAL A 174 0.79 14.36 1.68
CA VAL A 174 0.17 13.04 1.75
C VAL A 174 -1.14 13.15 2.50
N HIS A 175 -2.24 12.81 1.82
CA HIS A 175 -3.51 12.67 2.50
C HIS A 175 -3.53 11.36 3.29
N ARG A 176 -3.87 11.48 4.58
CA ARG A 176 -3.94 10.37 5.52
C ARG A 176 -5.39 10.15 5.95
N ASP A 177 -5.78 8.89 6.08
CA ASP A 177 -7.10 8.50 6.55
C ASP A 177 -7.24 8.69 8.08
N ARG A 178 -8.37 8.26 8.64
CA ARG A 178 -8.64 8.37 10.08
C ARG A 178 -7.66 7.58 10.97
N ARG A 179 -6.91 6.63 10.41
CA ARG A 179 -5.92 5.80 11.09
C ARG A 179 -4.50 6.36 10.93
N GLY A 180 -4.35 7.46 10.20
CA GLY A 180 -3.05 8.04 9.87
C GLY A 180 -2.34 7.35 8.70
N GLU A 181 -3.00 6.38 8.04
CA GLU A 181 -2.45 5.69 6.88
C GLU A 181 -2.73 6.45 5.59
N TRP A 182 -1.94 6.19 4.55
CA TRP A 182 -2.20 6.77 3.23
C TRP A 182 -3.58 6.36 2.74
N THR A 183 -4.39 7.29 2.25
CA THR A 183 -5.76 6.96 1.82
C THR A 183 -5.75 5.94 0.68
N GLY A 184 -6.49 4.85 0.82
CA GLY A 184 -6.50 3.73 -0.15
C GLY A 184 -5.32 2.76 0.01
N PHE A 185 -4.48 2.93 1.03
CA PHE A 185 -3.34 2.07 1.31
C PHE A 185 -3.41 1.49 2.74
N PRO A 186 -2.74 0.35 3.01
CA PRO A 186 -1.99 -0.46 2.05
C PRO A 186 -2.91 -1.10 1.00
N LEU A 187 -2.34 -1.42 -0.15
CA LEU A 187 -3.03 -2.16 -1.19
C LEU A 187 -3.34 -3.58 -0.69
N MET A 188 -4.53 -4.09 -1.02
CA MET A 188 -4.93 -5.44 -0.63
C MET A 188 -3.97 -6.49 -1.21
N SER A 189 -3.20 -7.17 -0.37
CA SER A 189 -2.29 -8.26 -0.72
C SER A 189 -2.98 -9.24 -1.66
N GLN A 190 -2.34 -9.53 -2.80
CA GLN A 190 -2.81 -10.50 -3.78
C GLN A 190 -1.85 -11.70 -3.81
N PRO A 191 -2.34 -12.95 -3.93
CA PRO A 191 -1.47 -14.12 -3.90
C PRO A 191 -0.48 -14.09 -5.07
N GLY A 192 0.78 -14.45 -4.79
CA GLY A 192 1.85 -14.46 -5.80
C GLY A 192 2.40 -13.08 -6.16
N MET A 193 1.93 -12.00 -5.52
CA MET A 193 2.41 -10.64 -5.76
C MET A 193 3.46 -10.23 -4.74
N SER A 194 4.68 -10.02 -5.22
CA SER A 194 5.79 -9.45 -4.46
C SER A 194 5.97 -7.94 -4.50
N PRO A 195 5.43 -7.16 -5.47
CA PRO A 195 5.61 -5.72 -5.47
C PRO A 195 5.14 -5.05 -4.17
N PRO A 196 5.66 -3.85 -3.86
CA PRO A 196 5.23 -3.07 -2.71
C PRO A 196 3.72 -2.87 -2.63
N LEU A 197 3.15 -3.02 -1.43
CA LEU A 197 1.75 -2.73 -1.13
C LEU A 197 1.56 -1.30 -0.62
N HIS A 198 2.64 -0.58 -0.35
CA HIS A 198 2.60 0.78 0.16
C HIS A 198 3.64 1.67 -0.56
N PRO A 199 3.35 2.95 -0.86
CA PRO A 199 4.32 3.84 -1.51
C PRO A 199 5.61 3.99 -0.70
N GLU A 200 5.52 4.05 0.62
CA GLU A 200 6.69 4.16 1.50
C GLU A 200 7.45 2.83 1.70
N GLU A 201 6.97 1.71 1.17
CA GLU A 201 7.64 0.42 1.31
C GLU A 201 8.92 0.37 0.43
N PRO A 202 10.09 0.11 1.03
CA PRO A 202 11.35 -0.02 0.30
C PRO A 202 11.36 -1.19 -0.68
N ALA A 203 12.09 -1.05 -1.79
CA ALA A 203 12.31 -2.15 -2.73
C ALA A 203 13.37 -3.15 -2.25
N ASP A 204 14.34 -2.71 -1.45
CA ASP A 204 15.30 -3.60 -0.81
C ASP A 204 14.63 -4.34 0.34
N GLN A 205 14.66 -5.67 0.30
CA GLN A 205 13.95 -6.50 1.25
C GLN A 205 14.43 -6.31 2.70
N THR A 206 15.74 -6.12 2.93
CA THR A 206 16.28 -5.95 4.28
C THR A 206 15.79 -4.64 4.87
N VAL A 207 15.84 -3.56 4.09
CA VAL A 207 15.28 -2.26 4.48
C VAL A 207 13.77 -2.35 4.66
N ALA A 208 13.07 -3.15 3.84
CA ALA A 208 11.63 -3.33 3.92
C ALA A 208 11.18 -4.06 5.20
N TRP A 209 11.99 -5.01 5.70
CA TRP A 209 11.77 -5.64 7.01
C TRP A 209 11.90 -4.64 8.16
N GLU A 210 12.96 -3.82 8.13
CA GLU A 210 13.18 -2.79 9.16
C GLU A 210 12.07 -1.73 9.12
N TRP A 211 11.70 -1.28 7.92
CA TRP A 211 10.58 -0.37 7.70
C TRP A 211 9.27 -0.92 8.27
N LEU A 212 8.96 -2.20 8.02
CA LEU A 212 7.74 -2.83 8.49
C LEU A 212 7.69 -2.94 10.03
N ASN A 213 8.83 -3.27 10.66
CA ASN A 213 8.94 -3.41 12.11
C ASN A 213 8.95 -2.05 12.86
N ALA A 214 9.33 -0.96 12.18
CA ALA A 214 9.35 0.38 12.75
C ALA A 214 7.97 1.07 12.78
N ARG A 215 6.95 0.50 12.12
CA ARG A 215 5.59 1.04 12.07
C ARG A 215 4.69 0.32 13.05
N VAL A 216 3.68 1.01 13.60
CA VAL A 216 2.59 0.33 14.30
C VAL A 216 1.79 -0.56 13.32
N PRO A 217 1.14 -1.63 13.80
CA PRO A 217 0.23 -2.41 12.98
C PRO A 217 -0.91 -1.54 12.43
N ASN A 218 -1.42 -1.89 11.25
CA ASN A 218 -2.61 -1.23 10.71
C ASN A 218 -3.87 -1.94 11.23
N GLY A 219 -4.70 -1.23 11.96
CA GLY A 219 -5.88 -1.79 12.65
C GLY A 219 -6.33 -0.86 13.77
N ASP A 220 -7.42 -1.21 14.44
CA ASP A 220 -7.89 -0.50 15.65
C ASP A 220 -7.21 -1.07 16.90
N CYS A 221 -7.00 -2.38 16.93
CA CYS A 221 -6.34 -3.08 18.03
C CYS A 221 -5.94 -4.50 17.62
N ARG A 222 -5.17 -5.15 18.49
CA ARG A 222 -4.83 -6.58 18.41
C ARG A 222 -5.28 -7.32 19.65
N VAL A 223 -5.80 -8.52 19.48
CA VAL A 223 -6.17 -9.43 20.58
C VAL A 223 -5.26 -10.65 20.53
N ILE A 224 -4.45 -10.84 21.56
CA ILE A 224 -3.58 -11.99 21.77
C ILE A 224 -4.42 -13.14 22.32
N SER A 225 -4.37 -14.28 21.64
CA SER A 225 -5.08 -15.52 22.02
C SER A 225 -4.14 -16.66 22.40
N ALA A 226 -2.84 -16.55 22.09
CA ALA A 226 -1.85 -17.54 22.46
C ALA A 226 -0.44 -16.93 22.58
N GLN A 227 0.40 -17.61 23.36
CA GLN A 227 1.84 -17.38 23.47
C GLN A 227 2.58 -18.69 23.24
N ILE A 228 3.62 -18.66 22.42
CA ILE A 228 4.33 -19.85 21.95
C ILE A 228 5.83 -19.56 21.89
N THR A 229 6.64 -20.48 22.38
CA THR A 229 8.09 -20.41 22.31
C THR A 229 8.60 -21.25 21.15
N VAL A 230 9.24 -20.59 20.18
CA VAL A 230 9.86 -21.25 19.03
C VAL A 230 11.34 -20.90 19.02
N ASP A 231 12.18 -21.93 19.07
CA ASP A 231 13.64 -21.84 19.02
C ASP A 231 14.21 -20.82 20.03
N GLY A 232 13.62 -20.79 21.23
CA GLY A 232 14.02 -19.92 22.34
C GLY A 232 13.45 -18.51 22.28
N THR A 233 12.71 -18.15 21.23
CA THR A 233 12.04 -16.84 21.08
C THR A 233 10.56 -16.95 21.42
N VAL A 234 10.07 -16.03 22.25
CA VAL A 234 8.65 -15.93 22.61
C VAL A 234 7.88 -15.15 21.55
N TYR A 235 6.88 -15.81 20.98
CA TYR A 235 5.93 -15.25 20.03
C TYR A 235 4.54 -15.21 20.66
N VAL A 236 3.74 -14.26 20.21
CA VAL A 236 2.31 -14.20 20.47
C VAL A 236 1.53 -14.25 19.17
N CYS A 237 0.40 -14.96 19.22
CA CYS A 237 -0.52 -15.14 18.12
C CYS A 237 -1.89 -14.57 18.50
N GLY A 238 -2.63 -14.11 17.49
CA GLY A 238 -3.97 -13.57 17.72
C GLY A 238 -4.56 -12.92 16.48
N ASP A 239 -5.50 -12.00 16.68
CA ASP A 239 -6.26 -11.34 15.61
C ASP A 239 -6.04 -9.82 15.59
N THR A 240 -5.97 -9.24 14.40
CA THR A 240 -5.98 -7.78 14.21
C THR A 240 -7.39 -7.33 13.84
N PHE A 241 -7.99 -6.44 14.64
CA PHE A 241 -9.36 -5.96 14.43
C PHE A 241 -9.39 -4.58 13.76
N ILE A 242 -10.32 -4.42 12.82
CA ILE A 242 -10.67 -3.19 12.10
C ILE A 242 -12.19 -3.08 12.01
N ASP A 243 -12.78 -2.08 12.65
CA ASP A 243 -14.23 -1.91 12.75
C ASP A 243 -14.95 -3.18 13.21
N ARG A 244 -14.36 -3.84 14.24
CA ARG A 244 -14.79 -5.14 14.78
C ARG A 244 -14.64 -6.33 13.83
N LEU A 245 -14.00 -6.18 12.67
CA LEU A 245 -13.71 -7.28 11.76
C LEU A 245 -12.24 -7.70 11.88
N THR A 246 -11.95 -8.99 11.87
CA THR A 246 -10.61 -9.51 11.62
C THR A 246 -10.62 -10.32 10.32
N PHE A 247 -9.59 -10.10 9.52
CA PHE A 247 -9.40 -10.77 8.24
C PHE A 247 -8.24 -11.76 8.29
N THR A 248 -7.38 -11.72 9.30
CA THR A 248 -6.20 -12.58 9.34
C THR A 248 -5.60 -12.61 10.75
N PRO A 249 -5.02 -13.74 11.16
CA PRO A 249 -4.25 -13.77 12.39
C PRO A 249 -2.96 -12.94 12.25
N PHE A 250 -2.36 -12.56 13.37
CA PHE A 250 -1.01 -12.00 13.44
C PHE A 250 -0.08 -12.90 14.24
N VAL A 251 1.22 -12.78 13.96
CA VAL A 251 2.29 -13.30 14.80
C VAL A 251 3.31 -12.19 15.05
N GLU A 252 3.68 -12.01 16.31
CA GLU A 252 4.73 -11.05 16.70
C GLU A 252 5.61 -11.61 17.80
N THR A 253 6.86 -11.15 17.87
CA THR A 253 7.68 -11.38 19.05
C THR A 253 7.18 -10.53 20.21
N ALA A 254 7.45 -10.96 21.45
CA ALA A 254 7.11 -10.16 22.62
C ALA A 254 7.73 -8.74 22.57
N ASP A 255 8.98 -8.64 22.11
CA ASP A 255 9.67 -7.36 21.90
C ASP A 255 8.93 -6.45 20.91
N GLN A 256 8.43 -7.00 19.80
CA GLN A 256 7.70 -6.19 18.83
C GLN A 256 6.37 -5.70 19.41
N VAL A 257 5.64 -6.53 20.14
CA VAL A 257 4.40 -6.11 20.82
C VAL A 257 4.68 -4.99 21.81
N ASN A 258 5.72 -5.11 22.63
CA ASN A 258 6.09 -4.06 23.59
C ASN A 258 6.50 -2.74 22.89
N ARG A 259 7.18 -2.81 21.74
CA ARG A 259 7.45 -1.63 20.90
C ARG A 259 6.16 -0.98 20.39
N ASP A 260 5.22 -1.80 19.92
CA ASP A 260 3.94 -1.32 19.39
C ASP A 260 3.08 -0.66 20.50
N ILE A 261 3.03 -1.26 21.69
CA ILE A 261 2.34 -0.70 22.87
C ILE A 261 2.98 0.64 23.28
N THR A 262 4.32 0.71 23.28
CA THR A 262 5.05 1.96 23.56
C THR A 262 4.73 3.05 22.53
N ALA A 263 4.44 2.67 21.29
CA ALA A 263 3.95 3.55 20.23
C ALA A 263 2.42 3.80 20.31
N SER A 264 1.79 3.47 21.44
CA SER A 264 0.37 3.65 21.74
C SER A 264 -0.59 2.82 20.88
N PHE A 265 -0.13 1.72 20.28
CA PHE A 265 -1.04 0.79 19.59
C PHE A 265 -1.72 -0.15 20.59
N PRO A 266 -3.07 -0.25 20.61
CA PRO A 266 -3.78 -1.06 21.62
C PRO A 266 -3.60 -2.57 21.43
N TYR A 267 -3.17 -3.25 22.49
CA TYR A 267 -3.17 -4.70 22.60
C TYR A 267 -4.10 -5.16 23.73
N PHE A 268 -4.73 -6.30 23.53
CA PHE A 268 -5.58 -6.98 24.50
C PHE A 268 -5.24 -8.47 24.57
N THR A 269 -5.61 -9.13 25.65
CA THR A 269 -5.58 -10.61 25.78
C THR A 269 -6.99 -11.14 26.02
N ALA A 270 -7.38 -12.16 25.26
CA ALA A 270 -8.64 -12.85 25.45
C ALA A 270 -8.72 -14.15 24.63
N THR A 271 -9.70 -14.98 24.99
CA THR A 271 -10.10 -16.14 24.20
C THR A 271 -11.11 -15.69 23.13
N THR A 272 -10.63 -15.42 21.90
CA THR A 272 -11.43 -14.79 20.84
C THR A 272 -12.65 -15.59 20.39
N HIS A 273 -12.61 -16.93 20.44
CA HIS A 273 -13.61 -17.78 19.79
C HIS A 273 -15.05 -17.64 20.31
N GLU A 274 -15.22 -17.19 21.56
CA GLU A 274 -16.54 -16.98 22.17
C GLU A 274 -17.15 -15.62 21.83
N HIS A 275 -16.34 -14.69 21.32
CA HIS A 275 -16.73 -13.29 21.12
C HIS A 275 -16.88 -12.90 19.65
N VAL A 276 -16.60 -13.83 18.73
CA VAL A 276 -16.63 -13.58 17.29
C VAL A 276 -17.59 -14.51 16.56
N VAL A 277 -18.13 -14.02 15.45
CA VAL A 277 -18.97 -14.79 14.52
C VAL A 277 -18.33 -14.83 13.14
N ASP A 278 -18.51 -15.95 12.44
CA ASP A 278 -18.12 -16.04 11.03
C ASP A 278 -19.03 -15.17 10.17
N CYS A 279 -18.45 -14.28 9.39
CA CYS A 279 -19.17 -13.47 8.40
C CYS A 279 -18.47 -13.49 7.03
N THR A 280 -17.68 -14.52 6.75
CA THR A 280 -16.89 -14.65 5.52
C THR A 280 -17.75 -14.51 4.26
N SER A 281 -19.00 -15.00 4.28
CA SER A 281 -19.93 -14.88 3.15
C SER A 281 -20.32 -13.45 2.80
N GLU A 282 -20.13 -12.49 3.71
CA GLU A 282 -20.37 -11.06 3.47
C GLU A 282 -19.20 -10.38 2.75
N PHE A 283 -18.04 -11.05 2.63
CA PHE A 283 -16.81 -10.51 2.07
C PHE A 283 -16.21 -11.46 1.01
N PRO A 284 -16.88 -11.66 -0.14
CA PRO A 284 -16.40 -12.56 -1.21
C PRO A 284 -15.05 -12.15 -1.81
N GLU A 285 -14.63 -10.89 -1.61
CA GLU A 285 -13.34 -10.35 -2.03
C GLU A 285 -12.18 -10.79 -1.11
N ALA A 286 -12.45 -11.13 0.15
CA ALA A 286 -11.46 -11.56 1.14
C ALA A 286 -11.03 -13.03 0.94
N ARG A 287 -10.57 -13.36 -0.27
CA ARG A 287 -10.33 -14.75 -0.75
C ARG A 287 -9.23 -15.54 -0.02
N GLN A 288 -8.48 -14.91 0.87
CA GLN A 288 -7.27 -15.48 1.48
C GLN A 288 -7.45 -15.91 2.93
N SER A 289 -8.60 -15.61 3.54
CA SER A 289 -8.81 -15.91 4.95
C SER A 289 -10.29 -15.85 5.34
N ARG A 290 -10.60 -16.44 6.49
CA ARG A 290 -11.89 -16.32 7.15
C ARG A 290 -12.06 -14.88 7.67
N VAL A 291 -13.27 -14.34 7.55
CA VAL A 291 -13.61 -13.03 8.12
C VAL A 291 -14.47 -13.25 9.36
N LEU A 292 -13.97 -12.76 10.50
CA LEU A 292 -14.68 -12.85 11.78
C LEU A 292 -15.10 -11.46 12.22
N ARG A 293 -16.27 -11.38 12.85
CA ARG A 293 -16.80 -10.15 13.43
C ARG A 293 -16.92 -10.29 14.93
N ALA A 294 -16.31 -9.38 15.69
CA ALA A 294 -16.57 -9.28 17.12
C ALA A 294 -18.01 -8.83 17.37
N THR A 295 -18.71 -9.57 18.22
CA THR A 295 -20.12 -9.31 18.58
C THR A 295 -20.28 -7.98 19.33
N HIS A 296 -19.24 -7.59 20.05
CA HIS A 296 -19.15 -6.40 20.89
C HIS A 296 -17.78 -5.74 20.67
N ASP A 297 -17.66 -4.46 20.99
CA ASP A 297 -16.35 -3.78 21.02
C ASP A 297 -15.34 -4.56 21.87
N VAL A 298 -14.10 -4.68 21.37
CA VAL A 298 -13.04 -5.50 21.98
C VAL A 298 -12.83 -5.17 23.46
N ALA A 299 -12.89 -3.88 23.81
CA ALA A 299 -12.71 -3.41 25.18
C ALA A 299 -13.78 -3.89 26.18
N MET A 300 -14.91 -4.44 25.71
CA MET A 300 -15.97 -4.97 26.59
C MET A 300 -15.73 -6.42 27.02
N TRP A 301 -14.85 -7.16 26.35
CA TRP A 301 -14.64 -8.59 26.60
C TRP A 301 -13.16 -9.01 26.67
N ALA A 302 -12.24 -8.14 26.25
CA ALA A 302 -10.82 -8.40 26.31
C ALA A 302 -10.11 -7.53 27.36
N THR A 303 -9.03 -8.06 27.94
CA THR A 303 -8.26 -7.35 28.96
C THR A 303 -7.13 -6.56 28.29
N PRO A 304 -6.98 -5.24 28.54
CA PRO A 304 -5.86 -4.46 28.01
C PRO A 304 -4.49 -5.01 28.44
N VAL A 305 -3.50 -4.87 27.56
CA VAL A 305 -2.11 -5.23 27.83
C VAL A 305 -1.25 -3.97 27.79
N ASP A 306 -0.72 -3.57 28.95
CA ASP A 306 0.18 -2.43 29.05
C ASP A 306 1.65 -2.82 28.81
N VAL A 307 2.01 -4.05 29.19
CA VAL A 307 3.31 -4.68 28.91
C VAL A 307 3.08 -6.17 28.75
N LEU A 308 3.67 -6.75 27.71
CA LEU A 308 3.66 -8.20 27.51
C LEU A 308 4.84 -8.82 28.26
N GLU A 309 4.53 -9.52 29.35
CA GLU A 309 5.49 -10.32 30.10
C GLU A 309 5.71 -11.68 29.40
N SER A 310 6.97 -12.07 29.22
CA SER A 310 7.30 -13.40 28.71
C SER A 310 7.06 -14.45 29.79
N GLY A 311 6.35 -15.52 29.45
CA GLY A 311 5.94 -16.58 30.38
C GLY A 311 5.95 -17.97 29.75
N ALA A 312 5.28 -18.92 30.39
CA ALA A 312 5.05 -20.24 29.79
C ALA A 312 4.14 -20.14 28.56
N ASP A 313 4.25 -21.10 27.64
CA ASP A 313 3.34 -21.18 26.49
C ASP A 313 1.90 -21.42 26.95
N TRP A 314 0.94 -20.77 26.29
CA TRP A 314 -0.47 -20.86 26.62
C TRP A 314 -1.36 -20.57 25.41
N GLY A 315 -2.61 -20.99 25.48
CA GLY A 315 -3.63 -20.74 24.46
C GLY A 315 -3.78 -21.90 23.48
N ARG A 316 -4.95 -21.95 22.83
CA ARG A 316 -5.34 -23.06 21.96
C ARG A 316 -4.34 -23.33 20.83
N ASP A 317 -3.78 -22.26 20.25
CA ASP A 317 -2.84 -22.36 19.13
C ASP A 317 -1.47 -22.92 19.56
N ALA A 318 -1.13 -22.83 20.86
CA ALA A 318 0.04 -23.49 21.44
C ALA A 318 -0.20 -25.01 21.54
N ASP A 319 -1.40 -25.41 21.96
CA ASP A 319 -1.78 -26.81 22.18
C ASP A 319 -1.96 -27.60 20.88
N THR A 320 -2.46 -26.98 19.81
CA THR A 320 -2.72 -27.66 18.52
C THR A 320 -1.49 -27.71 17.60
N GLY A 321 -0.43 -26.95 17.91
CA GLY A 321 0.74 -26.78 17.04
C GLY A 321 0.50 -25.88 15.82
N GLU A 322 -0.73 -25.41 15.61
CA GLU A 322 -1.10 -24.49 14.51
C GLU A 322 -0.36 -23.15 14.66
N GLY A 323 -0.23 -22.65 15.89
CA GLY A 323 0.50 -21.41 16.14
C GLY A 323 2.00 -21.54 15.89
N ARG A 324 2.61 -22.71 16.16
CA ARG A 324 4.02 -22.97 15.76
C ARG A 324 4.16 -22.94 14.24
N GLY A 325 3.21 -23.52 13.50
CA GLY A 325 3.17 -23.41 12.04
C GLY A 325 3.11 -21.96 11.56
N LEU A 326 2.25 -21.16 12.18
CA LEU A 326 2.11 -19.73 11.89
C LEU A 326 3.42 -18.96 12.10
N VAL A 327 4.08 -19.19 13.23
CA VAL A 327 5.40 -18.60 13.54
C VAL A 327 6.44 -18.95 12.49
N LEU A 328 6.55 -20.24 12.14
CA LEU A 328 7.53 -20.69 11.15
C LEU A 328 7.31 -20.08 9.76
N THR A 329 6.06 -19.79 9.38
CA THR A 329 5.75 -19.13 8.11
C THR A 329 6.07 -17.63 8.06
N GLU A 330 6.18 -16.95 9.21
CA GLU A 330 6.47 -15.52 9.29
C GLU A 330 7.89 -15.20 9.79
N SER A 331 8.57 -16.16 10.40
CA SER A 331 9.92 -15.99 10.90
C SER A 331 10.92 -15.79 9.75
N ARG A 332 11.83 -14.83 9.91
CA ARG A 332 12.91 -14.56 8.94
C ARG A 332 13.83 -15.78 8.75
N GLU A 333 13.94 -16.62 9.77
CA GLU A 333 14.75 -17.85 9.82
C GLU A 333 14.01 -19.08 9.26
N GLY A 334 12.74 -18.92 8.85
CA GLY A 334 11.93 -19.97 8.25
C GLY A 334 12.32 -20.35 6.82
N VAL A 335 11.64 -21.37 6.29
CA VAL A 335 12.01 -22.15 5.09
C VAL A 335 12.19 -21.32 3.81
N LEU A 336 11.62 -20.11 3.71
CA LEU A 336 11.79 -19.18 2.58
C LEU A 336 11.66 -17.71 3.05
N GLY A 337 12.76 -17.05 3.41
CA GLY A 337 12.76 -15.68 3.98
C GLY A 337 12.03 -14.62 3.14
N PHE A 338 11.90 -14.81 1.83
CA PHE A 338 11.07 -13.97 0.94
C PHE A 338 9.58 -14.16 1.16
N SER A 339 9.11 -15.41 1.19
CA SER A 339 7.70 -15.74 1.46
C SER A 339 7.27 -15.28 2.85
N ALA A 340 8.17 -15.41 3.84
CA ALA A 340 7.94 -14.94 5.20
C ALA A 340 7.68 -13.43 5.27
N TYR A 341 8.45 -12.63 4.51
CA TYR A 341 8.24 -11.20 4.42
C TYR A 341 6.84 -10.87 3.86
N LEU A 342 6.44 -11.50 2.76
CA LEU A 342 5.16 -11.20 2.11
C LEU A 342 3.96 -11.50 3.01
N ILE A 343 4.01 -12.63 3.75
CA ILE A 343 2.96 -13.02 4.70
C ILE A 343 2.90 -12.02 5.85
N ARG A 344 4.05 -11.73 6.47
CA ARG A 344 4.13 -10.78 7.59
C ARG A 344 3.70 -9.38 7.17
N ARG A 345 4.15 -8.90 6.00
CA ARG A 345 3.73 -7.62 5.42
C ARG A 345 2.21 -7.56 5.27
N ALA A 346 1.59 -8.60 4.72
CA ALA A 346 0.15 -8.65 4.54
C ALA A 346 -0.60 -8.60 5.89
N ARG A 347 -0.13 -9.32 6.91
CA ARG A 347 -0.78 -9.38 8.23
C ARG A 347 -0.55 -8.12 9.06
N ARG A 348 0.68 -7.61 9.09
CA ARG A 348 1.03 -6.43 9.90
C ARG A 348 0.47 -5.13 9.34
N LEU A 349 0.44 -4.99 8.01
CA LEU A 349 -0.26 -3.89 7.36
C LEU A 349 -1.77 -4.15 7.25
N ASN A 350 -2.27 -5.30 7.68
CA ASN A 350 -3.68 -5.71 7.53
C ASN A 350 -4.18 -5.54 6.08
N ALA A 351 -3.30 -5.86 5.13
CA ALA A 351 -3.55 -5.76 3.69
C ALA A 351 -4.45 -6.89 3.17
N LEU A 352 -5.26 -7.50 4.03
CA LEU A 352 -6.27 -8.49 3.63
C LEU A 352 -7.69 -7.92 3.73
N VAL A 353 -7.82 -6.69 4.21
CA VAL A 353 -9.06 -5.92 4.22
C VAL A 353 -9.38 -5.50 2.77
N PRO A 354 -10.58 -5.83 2.26
CA PRO A 354 -11.00 -5.34 0.95
C PRO A 354 -11.08 -3.81 0.90
N PRO A 355 -10.82 -3.19 -0.27
CA PRO A 355 -11.05 -1.76 -0.47
C PRO A 355 -12.52 -1.41 -0.17
N ARG A 356 -12.77 -0.30 0.52
CA ARG A 356 -14.12 0.20 0.85
C ARG A 356 -14.54 1.37 -0.01
#